data_AF-A0A7W1UYH7-F1
#
_entry.id   AF-A0A7W1UYH7-F1
#
_cell.length_a   1.000
_cell.length_b   1.000
_cell.length_c   1.000
_cell.angle_alpha   90.00
_cell.angle_beta   90.00
_cell.angle_gamma   90.00
#
_symmetry.space_group_name_H-M   'P 1'
#
loop_
_entity.id
_entity.type
_entity.pdbx_description
1 polymer ?
#
loop_
_entity_poly.entity_id
_entity_poly.type
_entity_poly.pdbx_seq_one_letter_code
_entity_poly.pdbx_strand_id
1 'polypeptide(L)'
;MTYYSHSKTDESGATYGSKELHVHINGVKDKALFHLAENLSLGYSNEELKEVLEIVVDFHDLGKYTSYFQNYLLNQKPIDFLLKRHTQLGGFVAYNFFEEKAEKKALLALYLIFLHHSPLIDVLEVSSKLGDDLERIITKQREDLILNFYAIGKDLDSKNIQDYLFYTEEKKLRKGFKYWGKKYASIKDYFLINYLFSLLIEGDKMDASDTNPYKLKSIKPSSVDDHFKKPIIQDKNLKELDNNELRNYCRAVVVSNLEHPDILEDYIFTLTAP
;
A
#
# COMPACT_ATOMS: atom_id res chain seq x y z
N MET A 1 28.41 -2.18 6.79
CA MET A 1 28.05 -0.80 6.41
C MET A 1 26.71 -0.51 7.07
N THR A 2 26.53 0.67 7.65
CA THR A 2 25.24 1.07 8.25
C THR A 2 24.39 1.75 7.18
N TYR A 3 23.13 1.35 7.07
CA TYR A 3 22.17 1.94 6.13
C TYR A 3 21.16 2.78 6.88
N TYR A 4 20.84 3.95 6.35
CA TYR A 4 19.92 4.88 6.98
C TYR A 4 18.64 5.03 6.17
N SER A 5 17.51 5.19 6.85
CA SER A 5 16.22 5.55 6.24
C SER A 5 16.02 7.06 6.16
N HIS A 6 16.65 7.81 7.07
CA HIS A 6 16.51 9.25 7.24
C HIS A 6 17.86 9.92 7.49
N SER A 7 17.95 11.21 7.18
CA SER A 7 19.11 12.06 7.48
C SER A 7 18.70 13.35 8.18
N LYS A 8 19.68 13.99 8.81
CA LYS A 8 19.58 15.34 9.41
C LYS A 8 20.81 16.14 9.00
N THR A 9 20.70 17.46 9.12
CA THR A 9 21.81 18.38 8.92
C THR A 9 22.22 18.96 10.26
N ASP A 10 23.52 19.00 10.54
CA ASP A 10 24.05 19.65 11.75
C ASP A 10 24.20 21.17 11.57
N GLU A 11 24.63 21.85 12.63
CA GLU A 11 24.85 23.31 12.62
C GLU A 11 25.91 23.76 11.60
N SER A 12 26.80 22.87 11.18
CA SER A 12 27.85 23.13 10.20
C SER A 12 27.38 22.94 8.74
N GLY A 13 26.15 22.45 8.55
CA GLY A 13 25.61 22.13 7.22
C GLY A 13 25.95 20.72 6.74
N ALA A 14 26.61 19.88 7.54
CA ALA A 14 26.94 18.51 7.18
C ALA A 14 25.73 17.59 7.36
N THR A 15 25.49 16.72 6.36
CA THR A 15 24.37 15.76 6.39
C THR A 15 24.82 14.43 6.97
N TYR A 16 24.09 13.90 7.94
CA TYR A 16 24.36 12.62 8.60
C TYR A 16 23.10 11.77 8.71
N GLY A 17 23.27 10.45 8.82
CA GLY A 17 22.17 9.51 8.99
C GLY A 17 21.53 9.63 10.37
N SER A 18 20.21 9.79 10.43
CA SER A 18 19.48 10.06 11.68
C SER A 18 18.66 8.88 12.20
N LYS A 19 18.36 7.90 11.33
CA LYS A 19 17.64 6.66 11.70
C LYS A 19 18.15 5.51 10.84
N GLU A 20 18.52 4.40 11.48
CA GLU A 20 18.94 3.19 10.77
C GLU A 20 17.76 2.55 10.04
N LEU A 21 18.04 2.00 8.86
CA LEU A 21 17.02 1.47 7.96
C LEU A 21 16.29 0.26 8.57
N HIS A 22 17.01 -0.67 9.18
CA HIS A 22 16.41 -1.83 9.84
C HIS A 22 15.52 -1.43 11.04
N VAL A 23 15.91 -0.40 11.79
CA VAL A 23 15.09 0.16 12.89
C VAL A 23 13.80 0.74 12.34
N HIS A 24 13.89 1.48 11.23
CA HIS A 24 12.72 2.03 10.55
C HIS A 24 11.76 0.93 10.08
N ILE A 25 12.25 -0.04 9.31
CA ILE A 25 11.41 -1.13 8.78
C ILE A 25 10.71 -1.90 9.90
N ASN A 26 11.41 -2.25 10.98
CA ASN A 26 10.80 -2.90 12.14
C ASN A 26 9.79 -2.00 12.84
N GLY A 27 10.11 -0.71 13.01
CA GLY A 27 9.22 0.28 13.59
C GLY A 27 7.94 0.50 12.77
N VAL A 28 8.01 0.44 11.43
CA VAL A 28 6.84 0.47 10.53
C VAL A 28 6.04 -0.82 10.67
N LYS A 29 6.71 -1.98 10.70
CA LYS A 29 6.06 -3.30 10.83
C LYS A 29 5.25 -3.39 12.12
N ASP A 30 5.85 -3.02 13.24
CA ASP A 30 5.19 -3.04 14.55
C ASP A 30 3.94 -2.16 14.56
N LYS A 31 4.02 -0.96 13.97
CA LYS A 31 2.89 -0.02 13.89
C LYS A 31 1.79 -0.51 12.97
N ALA A 32 2.15 -1.00 11.78
CA ALA A 32 1.20 -1.53 10.82
C ALA A 32 0.47 -2.78 11.35
N LEU A 33 1.20 -3.69 12.01
CA LEU A 33 0.63 -4.88 12.64
C LEU A 33 -0.23 -4.54 13.86
N PHE A 34 0.14 -3.53 14.64
CA PHE A 34 -0.67 -3.05 15.76
C PHE A 34 -2.05 -2.55 15.31
N HIS A 35 -2.14 -1.92 14.13
CA HIS A 35 -3.38 -1.42 13.56
C HIS A 35 -4.11 -2.42 12.64
N LEU A 36 -3.55 -3.60 12.43
CA LEU A 36 -4.21 -4.67 11.68
C LEU A 36 -5.45 -5.15 12.44
N ALA A 37 -6.62 -4.86 11.89
CA ALA A 37 -7.92 -5.30 12.38
C ALA A 37 -8.01 -6.82 12.48
N GLU A 38 -8.48 -7.29 13.62
CA GLU A 38 -8.86 -8.68 13.84
C GLU A 38 -10.20 -8.98 13.15
N ASN A 39 -10.30 -10.16 12.52
CA ASN A 39 -11.54 -10.66 11.89
C ASN A 39 -12.02 -9.90 10.64
N LEU A 40 -11.12 -9.23 9.93
CA LEU A 40 -11.44 -8.60 8.65
C LEU A 40 -11.18 -9.57 7.50
N SER A 41 -12.21 -9.89 6.71
CA SER A 41 -12.05 -10.64 5.46
C SER A 41 -12.40 -9.79 4.25
N LEU A 42 -11.38 -9.46 3.46
CA LEU A 42 -11.52 -8.75 2.18
C LEU A 42 -11.10 -9.64 1.01
N GLY A 43 -11.59 -10.88 1.01
CA GLY A 43 -11.20 -11.92 0.04
C GLY A 43 -9.92 -12.67 0.41
N TYR A 44 -9.35 -12.36 1.57
CA TYR A 44 -8.21 -13.03 2.18
C TYR A 44 -8.54 -13.34 3.64
N SER A 45 -7.92 -14.38 4.18
CA SER A 45 -7.91 -14.66 5.63
C SER A 45 -7.04 -13.65 6.38
N ASN A 46 -7.19 -13.57 7.71
CA ASN A 46 -6.36 -12.67 8.54
C ASN A 46 -4.87 -13.01 8.41
N GLU A 47 -4.54 -14.30 8.33
CA GLU A 47 -3.18 -14.80 8.17
C GLU A 47 -2.58 -14.35 6.84
N GLU A 48 -3.36 -14.38 5.76
CA GLU A 48 -2.93 -13.92 4.45
C GLU A 48 -2.79 -12.40 4.37
N LEU A 49 -3.68 -11.65 5.03
CA LEU A 49 -3.55 -10.20 5.14
C LEU A 49 -2.29 -9.82 5.90
N LYS A 50 -2.01 -10.53 7.00
CA LYS A 50 -0.79 -10.36 7.78
C LYS A 50 0.45 -10.68 6.95
N GLU A 51 0.47 -11.80 6.23
CA GLU A 51 1.58 -12.20 5.35
C GLU A 51 1.85 -11.12 4.29
N VAL A 52 0.80 -10.64 3.60
CA VAL A 52 0.95 -9.58 2.58
C VAL A 52 1.47 -8.30 3.22
N LEU A 53 0.96 -7.90 4.39
CA LEU A 53 1.39 -6.69 5.08
C LEU A 53 2.86 -6.78 5.52
N GLU A 54 3.28 -7.89 6.11
CA GLU A 54 4.67 -8.11 6.53
C GLU A 54 5.63 -8.01 5.34
N ILE A 55 5.32 -8.69 4.23
CA ILE A 55 6.15 -8.66 3.02
C ILE A 55 6.18 -7.26 2.37
N VAL A 56 5.03 -6.57 2.34
CA VAL A 56 4.96 -5.21 1.82
C VAL A 56 5.83 -4.26 2.65
N VAL A 57 5.75 -4.35 3.98
CA VAL A 57 6.55 -3.52 4.88
C VAL A 57 8.03 -3.88 4.80
N ASP A 58 8.40 -5.16 4.75
CA ASP A 58 9.80 -5.57 4.68
C ASP A 58 10.50 -5.07 3.42
N PHE A 59 9.76 -4.97 2.31
CA PHE A 59 10.35 -4.61 1.03
C PHE A 59 10.07 -3.19 0.57
N HIS A 60 9.14 -2.42 1.17
CA HIS A 60 8.76 -1.10 0.65
C HIS A 60 9.97 -0.16 0.46
N ASP A 61 10.92 -0.23 1.39
CA ASP A 61 12.12 0.60 1.44
C ASP A 61 13.40 -0.13 1.04
N LEU A 62 13.31 -1.34 0.44
CA LEU A 62 14.47 -2.16 0.10
C LEU A 62 15.49 -1.43 -0.79
N GLY A 63 15.03 -0.59 -1.72
CA GLY A 63 15.92 0.22 -2.56
C GLY A 63 16.80 1.21 -1.78
N LYS A 64 16.48 1.51 -0.51
CA LYS A 64 17.30 2.36 0.36
C LYS A 64 18.61 1.71 0.77
N TYR A 65 18.73 0.38 0.69
CA TYR A 65 20.02 -0.31 0.90
C TYR A 65 21.04 -0.04 -0.20
N THR A 66 20.64 0.57 -1.33
CA THR A 66 21.57 0.85 -2.41
C THR A 66 22.48 2.03 -2.08
N SER A 67 23.74 1.99 -2.53
CA SER A 67 24.66 3.11 -2.46
C SER A 67 24.10 4.34 -3.17
N TYR A 68 23.32 4.16 -4.24
CA TYR A 68 22.64 5.25 -4.94
C TYR A 68 21.69 6.03 -4.04
N PHE A 69 20.88 5.33 -3.24
CA PHE A 69 20.00 5.98 -2.27
C PHE A 69 20.78 6.58 -1.11
N GLN A 70 21.75 5.84 -0.54
CA GLN A 70 22.54 6.33 0.60
C GLN A 70 23.36 7.58 0.24
N ASN A 71 23.96 7.62 -0.94
CA ASN A 71 24.68 8.79 -1.46
C ASN A 71 23.75 9.99 -1.58
N TYR A 72 22.54 9.80 -2.13
CA TYR A 72 21.53 10.86 -2.20
C TYR A 72 21.10 11.33 -0.80
N LEU A 73 20.78 10.41 0.10
CA LEU A 73 20.30 10.69 1.46
C LEU A 73 21.33 11.48 2.28
N LEU A 74 22.61 11.14 2.14
CA LEU A 74 23.73 11.72 2.89
C LEU A 74 24.43 12.86 2.14
N ASN A 75 23.92 13.26 0.98
CA ASN A 75 24.51 14.27 0.10
C ASN A 75 25.99 13.98 -0.27
N GLN A 76 26.31 12.69 -0.48
CA GLN A 76 27.63 12.20 -0.87
C GLN A 76 27.71 12.01 -2.38
N LYS A 77 28.79 12.47 -3.02
CA LYS A 77 28.99 12.30 -4.46
C LYS A 77 29.57 10.91 -4.76
N PRO A 78 29.20 10.27 -5.89
CA PRO A 78 28.26 10.75 -6.91
C PRO A 78 26.79 10.53 -6.52
N ILE A 79 25.92 11.48 -6.92
CA ILE A 79 24.46 11.37 -6.78
C ILE A 79 23.85 11.05 -8.15
N ASP A 80 23.17 9.90 -8.24
CA ASP A 80 22.42 9.48 -9.43
C ASP A 80 20.91 9.65 -9.18
N PHE A 81 20.30 10.64 -9.83
CA PHE A 81 18.88 10.96 -9.63
C PHE A 81 17.91 9.92 -10.22
N LEU A 82 18.37 9.07 -11.12
CA LEU A 82 17.58 7.98 -11.65
C LEU A 82 17.64 6.76 -10.72
N LEU A 83 18.85 6.38 -10.29
CA LEU A 83 19.09 5.18 -9.48
C LEU A 83 18.78 5.37 -8.00
N LYS A 84 18.58 6.61 -7.52
CA LYS A 84 18.09 6.86 -6.16
C LYS A 84 16.62 6.46 -5.92
N ARG A 85 15.85 6.14 -6.97
CA ARG A 85 14.43 5.76 -6.81
C ARG A 85 14.34 4.42 -6.09
N HIS A 86 13.75 4.36 -4.90
CA HIS A 86 13.87 3.17 -4.05
C HIS A 86 12.66 2.23 -4.10
N THR A 87 11.50 2.72 -4.55
CA THR A 87 10.25 1.95 -4.46
C THR A 87 10.22 0.76 -5.42
N GLN A 88 10.81 0.89 -6.60
CA GLN A 88 10.68 -0.11 -7.66
C GLN A 88 11.34 -1.45 -7.29
N LEU A 89 12.55 -1.42 -6.71
CA LEU A 89 13.26 -2.65 -6.33
C LEU A 89 12.46 -3.48 -5.33
N GLY A 90 11.92 -2.83 -4.30
CA GLY A 90 11.06 -3.47 -3.31
C GLY A 90 9.83 -4.13 -3.92
N GLY A 91 9.15 -3.41 -4.83
CA GLY A 91 7.96 -3.93 -5.50
C GLY A 91 8.22 -5.15 -6.36
N PHE A 92 9.36 -5.20 -7.08
CA PHE A 92 9.74 -6.41 -7.83
C PHE A 92 10.07 -7.58 -6.93
N VAL A 93 10.82 -7.35 -5.84
CA VAL A 93 11.15 -8.41 -4.88
C VAL A 93 9.89 -8.99 -4.24
N ALA A 94 8.95 -8.14 -3.82
CA ALA A 94 7.68 -8.58 -3.26
C ALA A 94 6.81 -9.32 -4.29
N TYR A 95 6.79 -8.87 -5.55
CA TYR A 95 6.11 -9.56 -6.63
C TYR A 95 6.68 -10.96 -6.84
N ASN A 96 8.00 -11.08 -7.01
CA ASN A 96 8.67 -12.35 -7.26
C ASN A 96 8.51 -13.33 -6.08
N PHE A 97 8.48 -12.81 -4.84
CA PHE A 97 8.22 -13.62 -3.66
C PHE A 97 6.84 -14.31 -3.68
N PHE A 98 5.81 -13.59 -4.14
CA PHE A 98 4.43 -14.11 -4.18
C PHE A 98 4.07 -14.79 -5.49
N GLU A 99 4.79 -14.53 -6.58
CA GLU A 99 4.39 -14.97 -7.93
C GLU A 99 4.16 -16.47 -8.02
N GLU A 100 5.04 -17.28 -7.43
CA GLU A 100 4.91 -18.75 -7.43
C GLU A 100 3.75 -19.25 -6.56
N LYS A 101 3.26 -18.42 -5.64
CA LYS A 101 2.24 -18.78 -4.64
C LYS A 101 0.85 -18.31 -5.05
N ALA A 102 0.73 -17.05 -5.46
CA ALA A 102 -0.54 -16.39 -5.78
C ALA A 102 -0.33 -15.10 -6.59
N GLU A 103 -0.67 -15.12 -7.89
CA GLU A 103 -0.49 -13.98 -8.81
C GLU A 103 -1.16 -12.69 -8.30
N LYS A 104 -2.38 -12.77 -7.75
CA LYS A 104 -3.09 -11.60 -7.24
C LYS A 104 -2.38 -10.96 -6.03
N LYS A 105 -1.79 -11.76 -5.14
CA LYS A 105 -0.97 -11.25 -4.01
C LYS A 105 0.29 -10.56 -4.53
N ALA A 106 0.93 -11.14 -5.55
CA ALA A 106 2.11 -10.57 -6.19
C ALA A 106 1.83 -9.19 -6.80
N LEU A 107 0.75 -9.07 -7.58
CA LEU A 107 0.32 -7.80 -8.18
C LEU A 107 -0.06 -6.77 -7.11
N LEU A 108 -0.77 -7.19 -6.06
CA LEU A 108 -1.16 -6.33 -4.94
C LEU A 108 0.07 -5.78 -4.20
N ALA A 109 1.05 -6.64 -3.85
CA ALA A 109 2.26 -6.21 -3.17
C ALA A 109 3.09 -5.24 -4.01
N LEU A 110 3.25 -5.53 -5.31
CA LEU A 110 3.91 -4.62 -6.25
C LEU A 110 3.21 -3.26 -6.30
N TYR A 111 1.89 -3.27 -6.43
CA TYR A 111 1.07 -2.06 -6.52
C TYR A 111 1.22 -1.17 -5.28
N LEU A 112 1.09 -1.76 -4.09
CA LEU A 112 1.20 -1.05 -2.81
C LEU A 112 2.59 -0.41 -2.66
N ILE A 113 3.66 -1.16 -2.92
CA ILE A 113 5.02 -0.65 -2.80
C ILE A 113 5.32 0.39 -3.88
N PHE A 114 4.91 0.21 -5.13
CA PHE A 114 5.20 1.19 -6.19
C PHE A 114 4.62 2.56 -5.89
N LEU A 115 3.46 2.60 -5.24
CA LEU A 115 2.69 3.82 -4.99
C LEU A 115 2.87 4.41 -3.60
N HIS A 116 3.68 3.84 -2.70
CA HIS A 116 3.73 4.34 -1.31
C HIS A 116 4.25 5.79 -1.16
N HIS A 117 4.90 6.37 -2.19
CA HIS A 117 5.25 7.80 -2.26
C HIS A 117 4.36 8.60 -3.24
N SER A 118 3.21 8.09 -3.63
CA SER A 118 2.32 8.67 -4.63
C SER A 118 0.84 8.45 -4.28
N PRO A 119 -0.09 9.21 -4.88
CA PRO A 119 -1.50 8.87 -4.78
C PRO A 119 -1.79 7.49 -5.37
N LEU A 120 -2.79 6.80 -4.81
CA LEU A 120 -3.37 5.62 -5.45
C LEU A 120 -3.94 6.00 -6.82
N ILE A 121 -3.82 5.09 -7.77
CA ILE A 121 -4.33 5.23 -9.15
C ILE A 121 -5.15 3.99 -9.51
N ASP A 122 -5.92 4.03 -10.58
CA ASP A 122 -6.61 2.82 -11.06
C ASP A 122 -5.58 1.71 -11.35
N VAL A 123 -5.89 0.46 -10.98
CA VAL A 123 -5.03 -0.70 -11.27
C VAL A 123 -4.75 -0.87 -12.77
N LEU A 124 -5.65 -0.41 -13.63
CA LEU A 124 -5.48 -0.38 -15.09
C LEU A 124 -4.46 0.68 -15.54
N GLU A 125 -4.19 1.70 -14.73
CA GLU A 125 -3.25 2.79 -15.01
C GLU A 125 -1.82 2.51 -14.51
N VAL A 126 -1.61 1.43 -13.75
CA VAL A 126 -0.28 1.01 -13.22
C VAL A 126 0.75 0.85 -14.33
N SER A 127 0.29 0.51 -15.53
CA SER A 127 1.14 0.39 -16.72
C SER A 127 1.88 1.70 -17.07
N SER A 128 1.40 2.86 -16.61
CA SER A 128 2.11 4.16 -16.72
C SER A 128 3.32 4.29 -15.78
N LYS A 129 3.40 3.46 -14.74
CA LYS A 129 4.51 3.40 -13.78
C LYS A 129 5.61 2.42 -14.21
N LEU A 130 5.32 1.57 -15.19
CA LEU A 130 6.28 0.68 -15.85
C LEU A 130 6.90 1.46 -17.03
N GLY A 131 8.02 2.12 -16.80
CA GLY A 131 8.69 2.97 -17.79
C GLY A 131 10.01 2.37 -18.30
N ASP A 132 10.47 2.84 -19.46
CA ASP A 132 11.59 2.24 -20.21
C ASP A 132 12.91 2.08 -19.41
N ASP A 133 13.14 2.91 -18.39
CA ASP A 133 14.35 2.84 -17.55
C ASP A 133 14.28 1.77 -16.45
N LEU A 134 13.15 1.10 -16.27
CA LEU A 134 12.91 0.25 -15.10
C LEU A 134 13.85 -0.95 -15.04
N GLU A 135 14.07 -1.64 -16.16
CA GLU A 135 15.03 -2.75 -16.25
C GLU A 135 16.45 -2.29 -15.87
N ARG A 136 16.86 -1.12 -16.37
CA ARG A 136 18.16 -0.52 -16.06
C ARG A 136 18.29 -0.20 -14.57
N ILE A 137 17.26 0.42 -13.98
CA ILE A 137 17.23 0.77 -12.55
C ILE A 137 17.39 -0.49 -11.71
N ILE A 138 16.55 -1.49 -11.94
CA ILE A 138 16.53 -2.74 -11.15
C ILE A 138 17.84 -3.50 -11.30
N THR A 139 18.37 -3.60 -12.52
CA THR A 139 19.65 -4.29 -12.77
C THR A 139 20.80 -3.61 -12.05
N LYS A 140 20.91 -2.28 -12.13
CA LYS A 140 21.99 -1.52 -11.47
C LYS A 140 21.88 -1.56 -9.95
N GLN A 141 20.68 -1.40 -9.41
CA GLN A 141 20.45 -1.49 -7.98
C GLN A 141 20.74 -2.90 -7.46
N ARG A 142 20.37 -3.94 -8.20
CA ARG A 142 20.73 -5.33 -7.89
C ARG A 142 22.24 -5.52 -7.79
N GLU A 143 22.97 -5.10 -8.83
CA GLU A 143 24.44 -5.22 -8.89
C GLU A 143 25.09 -4.59 -7.64
N ASP A 144 24.58 -3.43 -7.22
CA ASP A 144 25.06 -2.71 -6.04
C ASP A 144 24.80 -3.45 -4.71
N LEU A 145 23.70 -4.20 -4.61
CA LEU A 145 23.36 -4.95 -3.40
C LEU A 145 24.06 -6.31 -3.27
N ILE A 146 24.61 -6.87 -4.35
CA ILE A 146 25.17 -8.25 -4.36
C ILE A 146 26.17 -8.49 -3.23
N LEU A 147 27.04 -7.52 -2.97
CA LEU A 147 28.09 -7.66 -1.96
C LEU A 147 27.57 -7.52 -0.52
N ASN A 148 26.34 -7.05 -0.34
CA ASN A 148 25.74 -6.70 0.95
C ASN A 148 24.53 -7.56 1.33
N PHE A 149 24.17 -8.58 0.53
CA PHE A 149 22.99 -9.42 0.79
C PHE A 149 22.98 -10.09 2.17
N TYR A 150 24.15 -10.46 2.71
CA TYR A 150 24.21 -11.04 4.05
C TYR A 150 23.72 -10.06 5.13
N ALA A 151 24.07 -8.76 5.02
CA ALA A 151 23.62 -7.75 5.97
C ALA A 151 22.13 -7.47 5.79
N ILE A 152 21.67 -7.30 4.54
CA ILE A 152 20.26 -7.05 4.22
C ILE A 152 19.38 -8.21 4.68
N GLY A 153 19.80 -9.45 4.42
CA GLY A 153 19.08 -10.64 4.84
C GLY A 153 19.02 -10.81 6.36
N LYS A 154 20.03 -10.33 7.10
CA LYS A 154 20.00 -10.28 8.56
C LYS A 154 19.01 -9.22 9.06
N ASP A 155 19.01 -8.03 8.45
CA ASP A 155 18.15 -6.92 8.85
C ASP A 155 16.66 -7.21 8.58
N LEU A 156 16.36 -7.96 7.51
CA LEU A 156 15.01 -8.35 7.11
C LEU A 156 14.58 -9.75 7.60
N ASP A 157 15.42 -10.42 8.38
CA ASP A 157 15.24 -11.83 8.79
C ASP A 157 14.90 -12.78 7.61
N SER A 158 15.51 -12.53 6.44
CA SER A 158 15.24 -13.24 5.19
C SER A 158 16.54 -13.74 4.55
N LYS A 159 16.78 -15.05 4.68
CA LYS A 159 18.01 -15.69 4.16
C LYS A 159 18.04 -15.82 2.63
N ASN A 160 16.89 -15.76 1.98
CA ASN A 160 16.73 -16.08 0.54
C ASN A 160 16.30 -14.87 -0.30
N ILE A 161 16.46 -13.64 0.21
CA ILE A 161 16.05 -12.43 -0.53
C ILE A 161 16.68 -12.32 -1.92
N GLN A 162 17.91 -12.84 -2.08
CA GLN A 162 18.65 -12.85 -3.35
C GLN A 162 17.91 -13.62 -4.45
N ASP A 163 17.10 -14.63 -4.10
CA ASP A 163 16.39 -15.50 -5.04
C ASP A 163 15.24 -14.74 -5.72
N TYR A 164 14.72 -13.71 -5.07
CA TYR A 164 13.61 -12.88 -5.55
C TYR A 164 14.07 -11.56 -6.18
N LEU A 165 15.38 -11.27 -6.13
CA LEU A 165 15.95 -10.01 -6.55
C LEU A 165 16.34 -10.05 -8.03
N PHE A 166 15.32 -10.01 -8.88
CA PHE A 166 15.46 -9.95 -10.34
C PHE A 166 14.34 -9.11 -10.96
N TYR A 167 14.60 -8.63 -12.19
CA TYR A 167 13.62 -7.88 -12.95
C TYR A 167 12.60 -8.81 -13.60
N THR A 168 11.31 -8.49 -13.46
CA THR A 168 10.22 -9.19 -14.14
C THR A 168 9.79 -8.41 -15.38
N GLU A 169 9.63 -9.10 -16.50
CA GLU A 169 9.23 -8.45 -17.75
C GLU A 169 7.91 -7.68 -17.63
N GLU A 170 7.91 -6.41 -18.04
CA GLU A 170 6.72 -5.53 -17.97
C GLU A 170 5.51 -6.10 -18.71
N LYS A 171 5.71 -6.83 -19.81
CA LYS A 171 4.62 -7.44 -20.57
C LYS A 171 3.81 -8.39 -19.70
N LYS A 172 4.45 -9.10 -18.77
CA LYS A 172 3.80 -9.99 -17.79
C LYS A 172 2.97 -9.16 -16.81
N LEU A 173 3.57 -8.14 -16.19
CA LEU A 173 2.92 -7.25 -15.24
C LEU A 173 1.70 -6.53 -15.86
N ARG A 174 1.86 -5.95 -17.05
CA ARG A 174 0.78 -5.28 -17.80
C ARG A 174 -0.40 -6.22 -18.08
N LYS A 175 -0.11 -7.48 -18.43
CA LYS A 175 -1.16 -8.49 -18.63
C LYS A 175 -1.85 -8.85 -17.31
N GLY A 176 -1.08 -9.05 -16.23
CA GLY A 176 -1.60 -9.36 -14.89
C GLY A 176 -2.55 -8.28 -14.39
N PHE A 177 -2.12 -7.01 -14.37
CA PHE A 177 -2.98 -5.89 -13.96
C PHE A 177 -4.23 -5.72 -14.84
N LYS A 178 -4.09 -5.88 -16.17
CA LYS A 178 -5.25 -5.83 -17.07
C LYS A 178 -6.23 -6.97 -16.80
N TYR A 179 -5.73 -8.18 -16.54
CA TYR A 179 -6.56 -9.34 -16.25
C TYR A 179 -7.28 -9.19 -14.91
N TRP A 180 -6.56 -8.82 -13.86
CA TRP A 180 -7.14 -8.50 -12.56
C TRP A 180 -8.21 -7.40 -12.69
N GLY A 181 -7.82 -6.22 -13.18
CA GLY A 181 -8.70 -5.05 -13.25
C GLY A 181 -9.96 -5.26 -14.09
N LYS A 182 -9.87 -5.97 -15.23
CA LYS A 182 -11.02 -6.13 -16.15
C LYS A 182 -11.90 -7.35 -15.87
N LYS A 183 -11.39 -8.38 -15.19
CA LYS A 183 -12.11 -9.65 -15.04
C LYS A 183 -12.38 -10.07 -13.60
N TYR A 184 -11.57 -9.63 -12.63
CA TYR A 184 -11.62 -10.15 -11.26
C TYR A 184 -11.67 -9.05 -10.19
N ALA A 185 -11.57 -7.78 -10.60
CA ALA A 185 -11.72 -6.66 -9.68
C ALA A 185 -13.14 -6.67 -9.09
N SER A 186 -13.23 -6.46 -7.78
CA SER A 186 -14.49 -6.33 -7.05
C SER A 186 -14.40 -5.18 -6.05
N ILE A 187 -15.53 -4.80 -5.45
CA ILE A 187 -15.53 -3.79 -4.38
C ILE A 187 -14.65 -4.17 -3.19
N LYS A 188 -14.46 -5.48 -2.94
CA LYS A 188 -13.54 -5.97 -1.91
C LYS A 188 -12.09 -5.53 -2.20
N ASP A 189 -11.68 -5.49 -3.47
CA ASP A 189 -10.33 -5.06 -3.84
C ASP A 189 -10.11 -3.58 -3.56
N TYR A 190 -11.14 -2.74 -3.75
CA TYR A 190 -11.08 -1.33 -3.38
C TYR A 190 -10.80 -1.17 -1.89
N PHE A 191 -11.57 -1.83 -1.03
CA PHE A 191 -11.37 -1.75 0.42
C PHE A 191 -10.05 -2.39 0.84
N LEU A 192 -9.66 -3.51 0.23
CA LEU A 192 -8.41 -4.21 0.52
C LEU A 192 -7.19 -3.33 0.23
N ILE A 193 -7.16 -2.72 -0.96
CA ILE A 193 -6.07 -1.82 -1.38
C ILE A 193 -6.01 -0.62 -0.43
N ASN A 194 -7.14 0.06 -0.19
CA ASN A 194 -7.16 1.23 0.69
C ASN A 194 -6.72 0.88 2.10
N TYR A 195 -7.15 -0.27 2.61
CA TYR A 195 -6.83 -0.73 3.95
C TYR A 195 -5.32 -1.02 4.11
N LEU A 196 -4.76 -1.90 3.27
CA LEU A 196 -3.34 -2.25 3.33
C LEU A 196 -2.42 -1.05 3.01
N PHE A 197 -2.81 -0.21 2.05
CA PHE A 197 -2.09 1.02 1.74
C PHE A 197 -2.11 1.98 2.94
N SER A 198 -3.25 2.14 3.61
CA SER A 198 -3.35 2.99 4.79
C SER A 198 -2.45 2.49 5.92
N LEU A 199 -2.44 1.19 6.20
CA LEU A 199 -1.55 0.60 7.22
C LEU A 199 -0.07 0.85 6.91
N LEU A 200 0.35 0.67 5.66
CA LEU A 200 1.72 0.95 5.23
C LEU A 200 2.10 2.42 5.43
N ILE A 201 1.28 3.34 4.90
CA ILE A 201 1.56 4.79 4.92
C ILE A 201 1.47 5.35 6.34
N GLU A 202 0.51 4.91 7.12
CA GLU A 202 0.38 5.28 8.53
C GLU A 202 1.59 4.80 9.32
N GLY A 203 1.95 3.51 9.20
CA GLY A 203 3.12 2.94 9.85
C GLY A 203 4.40 3.71 9.49
N ASP A 204 4.63 3.98 8.19
CA ASP A 204 5.79 4.72 7.67
C ASP A 204 5.87 6.14 8.26
N LYS A 205 4.77 6.90 8.23
CA LYS A 205 4.73 8.27 8.75
C LYS A 205 4.84 8.32 10.27
N MET A 206 4.18 7.41 10.97
CA MET A 206 4.26 7.35 12.41
C MET A 206 5.67 6.97 12.86
N ASP A 207 6.35 6.06 12.16
CA ASP A 207 7.75 5.77 12.48
C ASP A 207 8.68 6.93 12.13
N ALA A 208 8.53 7.55 10.96
CA ALA A 208 9.35 8.70 10.56
C ALA A 208 9.23 9.90 11.52
N SER A 209 8.09 10.04 12.20
CA SER A 209 7.82 11.11 13.18
C SER A 209 8.00 10.69 14.64
N ASP A 210 8.44 9.45 14.91
CA ASP A 210 8.51 8.85 16.25
C ASP A 210 7.17 8.94 17.02
N THR A 211 6.05 8.87 16.29
CA THR A 211 4.70 8.90 16.85
C THR A 211 4.32 7.52 17.39
N ASN A 212 3.84 7.49 18.64
CA ASN A 212 3.36 6.26 19.27
C ASN A 212 2.05 5.76 18.62
N PRO A 213 1.85 4.43 18.53
CA PRO A 213 0.57 3.86 18.14
C PRO A 213 -0.58 4.39 19.02
N TYR A 214 -1.70 4.72 18.39
CA TYR A 214 -2.90 5.17 19.10
C TYR A 214 -4.02 4.16 18.94
N LYS A 215 -4.93 4.12 19.92
CA LYS A 215 -6.09 3.25 19.88
C LYS A 215 -7.19 3.89 19.05
N LEU A 216 -7.72 3.13 18.10
CA LEU A 216 -8.90 3.52 17.34
C LEU A 216 -10.12 3.62 18.28
N LYS A 217 -10.95 4.63 18.06
CA LYS A 217 -12.23 4.75 18.77
C LYS A 217 -13.27 3.91 18.06
N SER A 218 -13.89 2.98 18.79
CA SER A 218 -15.02 2.23 18.26
C SER A 218 -16.16 3.20 17.94
N ILE A 219 -16.70 3.08 16.73
CA ILE A 219 -17.89 3.81 16.30
C ILE A 219 -19.03 2.78 16.26
N LYS A 220 -20.17 3.11 16.85
CA LYS A 220 -21.34 2.22 16.84
C LYS A 220 -21.81 2.05 15.39
N PRO A 221 -22.05 0.82 14.89
CA PRO A 221 -22.52 0.64 13.51
C PRO A 221 -23.82 1.39 13.20
N SER A 222 -24.68 1.58 14.19
CA SER A 222 -25.92 2.35 14.08
C SER A 222 -25.75 3.85 14.27
N SER A 223 -24.53 4.42 14.35
CA SER A 223 -24.34 5.85 14.68
C SER A 223 -25.13 6.77 13.74
N VAL A 224 -25.18 6.45 12.45
CA VAL A 224 -25.96 7.20 11.44
C VAL A 224 -27.46 7.03 11.70
N ASP A 225 -27.92 5.80 11.94
CA ASP A 225 -29.32 5.49 12.22
C ASP A 225 -29.81 6.08 13.54
N ASP A 226 -28.97 6.12 14.58
CA ASP A 226 -29.31 6.71 15.86
C ASP A 226 -29.44 8.23 15.75
N HIS A 227 -28.58 8.87 14.94
CA HIS A 227 -28.61 10.32 14.74
C HIS A 227 -29.77 10.76 13.85
N PHE A 228 -29.98 10.10 12.71
CA PHE A 228 -30.96 10.50 11.70
C PHE A 228 -32.28 9.72 11.75
N LYS A 229 -32.40 8.72 12.62
CA LYS A 229 -33.45 7.67 12.63
C LYS A 229 -33.39 6.80 11.37
N LYS A 230 -34.01 5.61 11.40
CA LYS A 230 -34.13 4.78 10.19
C LYS A 230 -35.00 5.50 9.16
N PRO A 231 -34.54 5.61 7.90
CA PRO A 231 -35.31 6.28 6.85
C PRO A 231 -36.50 5.41 6.44
N ILE A 232 -37.60 6.05 6.03
CA ILE A 232 -38.83 5.38 5.59
C ILE A 232 -39.06 5.74 4.12
N ILE A 233 -39.31 4.74 3.28
CA ILE A 233 -39.73 4.97 1.89
C ILE A 233 -41.15 5.56 1.93
N GLN A 234 -41.30 6.80 1.47
CA GLN A 234 -42.62 7.43 1.33
C GLN A 234 -43.23 7.02 -0.02
N ASP A 235 -44.51 6.67 -0.02
CA ASP A 235 -45.29 6.42 -1.23
C ASP A 235 -45.83 7.75 -1.79
N LYS A 236 -44.90 8.64 -2.16
CA LYS A 236 -45.18 9.94 -2.79
C LYS A 236 -44.43 10.03 -4.11
N ASN A 237 -44.94 10.84 -5.02
CA ASN A 237 -44.20 11.14 -6.25
C ASN A 237 -42.90 11.90 -5.90
N LEU A 238 -41.77 11.50 -6.48
CA LEU A 238 -40.47 12.16 -6.24
C LEU A 238 -40.49 13.67 -6.51
N LYS A 239 -41.34 14.13 -7.44
CA LYS A 239 -41.48 15.56 -7.77
C LYS A 239 -42.19 16.37 -6.68
N GLU A 240 -42.87 15.70 -5.76
CA GLU A 240 -43.63 16.31 -4.67
C GLU A 240 -42.83 16.34 -3.37
N LEU A 241 -41.66 15.69 -3.34
CA LEU A 241 -40.79 15.62 -2.17
C LEU A 241 -39.95 16.89 -2.07
N ASP A 242 -39.85 17.44 -0.86
CA ASP A 242 -38.85 18.48 -0.57
C ASP A 242 -37.43 17.90 -0.52
N ASN A 243 -36.41 18.78 -0.40
CA ASN A 243 -35.01 18.35 -0.39
C ASN A 243 -34.67 17.38 0.76
N ASN A 244 -35.28 17.53 1.94
CA ASN A 244 -35.04 16.63 3.07
C ASN A 244 -35.76 15.30 2.90
N GLU A 245 -36.98 15.32 2.35
CA GLU A 245 -37.72 14.12 1.98
C GLU A 245 -37.00 13.33 0.88
N LEU A 246 -36.46 14.01 -0.14
CA LEU A 246 -35.62 13.40 -1.18
C LEU A 246 -34.36 12.76 -0.60
N ARG A 247 -33.65 13.45 0.31
CA ARG A 247 -32.48 12.89 0.99
C ARG A 247 -32.83 11.64 1.79
N ASN A 248 -33.94 11.68 2.54
CA ASN A 248 -34.41 10.53 3.31
C ASN A 248 -34.85 9.38 2.40
N TYR A 249 -35.52 9.66 1.29
CA TYR A 249 -35.88 8.67 0.28
C TYR A 249 -34.64 8.00 -0.30
N CYS A 250 -33.65 8.77 -0.76
CA CYS A 250 -32.39 8.23 -1.28
C CYS A 250 -31.69 7.35 -0.23
N ARG A 251 -31.61 7.79 1.03
CA ARG A 251 -31.04 6.99 2.11
C ARG A 251 -31.83 5.70 2.34
N ALA A 252 -33.17 5.73 2.29
CA ALA A 252 -34.01 4.54 2.43
C ALA A 252 -33.75 3.52 1.32
N VAL A 253 -33.67 3.99 0.07
CA VAL A 253 -33.36 3.14 -1.08
C VAL A 253 -31.97 2.52 -0.96
N VAL A 254 -30.95 3.31 -0.58
CA VAL A 254 -29.60 2.76 -0.37
C VAL A 254 -29.61 1.70 0.72
N VAL A 255 -30.18 2.00 1.89
CA VAL A 255 -30.22 1.07 3.03
C VAL A 255 -30.99 -0.21 2.68
N SER A 256 -32.10 -0.13 1.94
CA SER A 256 -32.84 -1.34 1.54
C SER A 256 -32.04 -2.24 0.60
N ASN A 257 -31.11 -1.67 -0.16
CA ASN A 257 -30.24 -2.44 -1.05
C ASN A 257 -29.04 -3.07 -0.32
N LEU A 258 -28.63 -2.55 0.84
CA LEU A 258 -27.49 -3.09 1.61
C LEU A 258 -27.68 -4.54 2.07
N GLU A 259 -28.93 -5.00 2.15
CA GLU A 259 -29.28 -6.35 2.57
C GLU A 259 -29.28 -7.36 1.40
N HIS A 260 -28.99 -6.92 0.17
CA HIS A 260 -28.90 -7.82 -0.98
C HIS A 260 -27.68 -8.75 -0.86
N PRO A 261 -27.86 -10.09 -0.96
CA PRO A 261 -26.76 -11.06 -0.82
C PRO A 261 -25.61 -10.86 -1.83
N ASP A 262 -25.93 -10.29 -2.99
CA ASP A 262 -25.05 -10.05 -4.13
C ASP A 262 -24.47 -8.63 -4.18
N ILE A 263 -24.71 -7.78 -3.15
CA ILE A 263 -24.24 -6.39 -3.17
C ILE A 263 -22.71 -6.23 -3.35
N LEU A 264 -21.93 -7.24 -2.96
CA LEU A 264 -20.47 -7.24 -3.13
C LEU A 264 -20.03 -7.57 -4.56
N GLU A 265 -20.95 -7.97 -5.42
CA GLU A 265 -20.76 -8.21 -6.86
C GLU A 265 -21.11 -6.96 -7.69
N ASP A 266 -21.85 -6.02 -7.11
CA ASP A 266 -22.27 -4.77 -7.74
C ASP A 266 -21.27 -3.62 -7.57
N TYR A 267 -21.34 -2.66 -8.50
CA TYR A 267 -20.64 -1.39 -8.38
C TYR A 267 -21.38 -0.48 -7.41
N ILE A 268 -20.76 -0.12 -6.28
CA ILE A 268 -21.29 0.90 -5.38
C ILE A 268 -21.03 2.28 -5.99
N PHE A 269 -22.08 2.91 -6.51
CA PHE A 269 -22.05 4.31 -6.88
C PHE A 269 -22.21 5.17 -5.62
N THR A 270 -21.16 5.91 -5.26
CA THR A 270 -21.27 6.90 -4.20
C THR A 270 -21.69 8.23 -4.82
N LEU A 271 -22.88 8.70 -4.45
CA LEU A 271 -23.23 10.11 -4.63
C LEU A 271 -22.72 10.84 -3.39
N THR A 272 -21.58 11.53 -3.51
CA THR A 272 -21.23 12.57 -2.55
C THR A 272 -22.23 13.71 -2.76
N ALA A 273 -23.37 13.63 -2.07
CA ALA A 273 -24.33 14.72 -2.05
C ALA A 273 -23.62 15.96 -1.46
N PRO A 274 -23.71 17.14 -2.13
CA PRO A 274 -23.09 18.37 -1.66
C PRO A 274 -23.68 18.87 -0.33
#